data_AF-A0A2G5EGT9-F1
#
_entry.id   AF-A0A2G5EGT9-F1
#
_cell.length_a   1.000
_cell.length_b   1.000
_cell.length_c   1.000
_cell.angle_alpha   90.00
_cell.angle_beta   90.00
_cell.angle_gamma   90.00
#
_symmetry.space_group_name_H-M   'P 1'
#
loop_
_entity.id
_entity.type
_entity.pdbx_description
1 polymer ?
#
loop_
_entity_poly.entity_id
_entity_poly.type
_entity_poly.pdbx_seq_one_letter_code
_entity_poly.pdbx_strand_id
1 'polypeptide(L)' 'MPRLRNGVLATGLVAFAAVGLSFPFFMATAGNKPVIDSSKPLSPQATFRGPYINTGSRDIGPDQGTHPKL' A
#
# COMPACT_ATOMS: atom_id res chain seq x y z
N MET A 1 -40.24 22.02 -19.04
CA MET A 1 -40.57 20.83 -18.23
C MET A 1 -39.49 20.59 -17.15
N PRO A 2 -39.69 21.06 -15.91
CA PRO A 2 -38.69 20.96 -14.85
C PRO A 2 -38.48 19.52 -14.35
N ARG A 3 -39.51 18.68 -14.35
CA ARG A 3 -39.43 17.27 -13.90
C ARG A 3 -38.45 16.44 -14.74
N LEU A 4 -38.48 16.62 -16.07
CA LEU A 4 -37.61 15.90 -16.99
C LEU A 4 -36.14 16.32 -16.81
N ARG A 5 -35.87 17.62 -16.63
CA ARG A 5 -34.54 18.15 -16.31
C ARG A 5 -34.02 17.61 -14.98
N ASN A 6 -34.86 17.59 -13.95
CA ASN A 6 -34.48 17.08 -12.63
C ASN A 6 -34.20 15.57 -12.69
N GLY A 7 -34.95 14.81 -13.51
CA GLY A 7 -34.69 13.40 -13.77
C GLY A 7 -33.29 13.19 -14.36
N VAL A 8 -32.95 13.91 -15.43
CA VAL A 8 -31.62 13.83 -16.07
C VAL A 8 -30.49 14.15 -15.09
N LEU A 9 -30.65 15.21 -14.29
CA LEU A 9 -29.65 15.59 -13.28
C LEU A 9 -29.49 14.55 -12.19
N ALA A 10 -30.60 14.01 -11.66
CA ALA A 10 -30.58 12.98 -10.63
C ALA A 10 -29.89 11.71 -11.15
N THR A 11 -30.22 11.27 -12.36
CA THR A 11 -29.58 10.10 -12.99
C THR A 11 -28.08 10.32 -13.19
N GLY A 12 -27.67 11.50 -13.70
CA GLY A 12 -26.26 11.84 -13.87
C GLY A 12 -25.49 11.85 -12.55
N LEU A 13 -26.09 12.41 -11.50
CA LEU A 13 -25.46 12.48 -10.17
C LEU A 13 -25.29 11.09 -9.55
N VAL A 14 -26.31 10.23 -9.67
CA VAL A 14 -26.25 8.83 -9.19
C VAL A 14 -25.19 8.04 -9.95
N ALA A 15 -25.14 8.16 -11.29
CA ALA A 15 -24.13 7.48 -12.09
C ALA A 15 -22.71 7.93 -11.74
N PHE A 16 -22.48 9.23 -11.60
CA PHE A 16 -21.19 9.79 -11.21
C PHE A 16 -20.75 9.28 -9.82
N ALA A 17 -21.63 9.34 -8.83
CA ALA A 17 -21.35 8.85 -7.49
C ALA A 17 -21.05 7.34 -7.48
N ALA A 18 -21.83 6.54 -8.21
CA ALA A 18 -21.62 5.10 -8.31
C ALA A 18 -20.24 4.75 -8.88
N VAL A 19 -19.82 5.44 -9.96
CA VAL A 19 -18.50 5.25 -10.56
C VAL A 19 -17.40 5.62 -9.55
N GLY A 20 -17.48 6.81 -8.93
CA GLY A 20 -16.49 7.26 -7.96
C GLY A 20 -16.35 6.33 -6.75
N LEU A 21 -17.47 5.84 -6.21
CA LEU A 21 -17.48 4.91 -5.08
C LEU A 21 -16.99 3.49 -5.47
N SER A 22 -17.19 3.06 -6.72
CA SER A 22 -16.72 1.76 -7.21
C SER A 22 -15.22 1.72 -7.51
N PHE A 23 -14.59 2.88 -7.77
CA PHE A 23 -13.18 2.99 -8.14
C PHE A 23 -12.19 2.26 -7.20
N PRO A 24 -12.24 2.41 -5.86
CA PRO A 24 -11.33 1.69 -4.97
C PRO A 24 -11.49 0.17 -5.04
N PHE A 25 -12.72 -0.34 -5.21
CA PHE A 25 -12.98 -1.77 -5.35
C PHE A 25 -12.48 -2.32 -6.69
N PHE A 26 -12.65 -1.55 -7.77
CA PHE A 26 -12.06 -1.87 -9.07
C PHE A 26 -10.54 -1.93 -8.98
N MET A 27 -9.88 -0.97 -8.33
CA MET A 27 -8.42 -0.96 -8.18
C MET A 27 -7.91 -2.12 -7.31
N ALA A 28 -8.62 -2.45 -6.23
CA ALA A 28 -8.28 -3.59 -5.38
C ALA A 28 -8.41 -4.93 -6.12
N THR A 29 -9.36 -5.06 -7.04
CA THR A 29 -9.62 -6.31 -7.78
C THR A 29 -8.85 -6.42 -9.08
N ALA A 30 -8.49 -5.31 -9.73
CA ALA A 30 -7.71 -5.29 -10.96
C ALA A 30 -6.21 -5.61 -10.74
N GLY A 31 -5.72 -5.48 -9.52
CA GLY A 31 -4.32 -5.70 -9.15
C GLY A 31 -3.99 -7.16 -8.85
N ASN A 32 -3.82 -8.01 -9.87
CA ASN A 32 -3.13 -9.31 -9.70
C ASN A 32 -1.61 -9.16 -9.47
N LYS A 33 -1.12 -7.92 -9.40
CA LYS A 33 0.28 -7.58 -9.11
C LYS A 33 0.28 -6.72 -7.85
N PRO A 34 0.79 -7.21 -6.72
CA PRO A 34 0.89 -6.40 -5.53
C PRO A 34 1.79 -5.19 -5.83
N VAL A 35 1.35 -4.00 -5.40
CA VAL A 35 2.15 -2.76 -5.53
C VAL A 35 3.51 -2.92 -4.84
N ILE A 36 3.55 -3.74 -3.79
CA ILE A 36 4.76 -4.15 -3.08
C ILE A 36 4.95 -5.65 -3.30
N ASP A 37 5.89 -6.00 -4.17
CA ASP A 37 6.33 -7.37 -4.35
C ASP A 37 7.28 -7.74 -3.20
N SER A 38 6.85 -8.66 -2.33
CA SER A 38 7.66 -9.13 -1.20
C SER A 38 8.85 -10.00 -1.63
N SER A 39 8.83 -10.51 -2.87
CA SER A 39 9.97 -11.22 -3.46
C SER A 39 11.02 -10.26 -4.02
N LYS A 40 10.66 -8.98 -4.23
CA LYS A 40 11.58 -7.97 -4.72
C LYS A 40 12.40 -7.38 -3.57
N PRO A 41 13.73 -7.29 -3.67
CA PRO A 41 14.53 -6.61 -2.68
C PRO A 41 14.09 -5.14 -2.58
N LEU A 42 14.08 -4.63 -1.34
CA LEU A 42 13.85 -3.22 -1.05
C LEU A 42 14.80 -2.35 -1.89
N SER A 43 14.32 -1.20 -2.37
CA SER A 43 15.19 -0.29 -3.13
C SER A 43 16.39 0.12 -2.26
N PRO A 44 17.54 0.49 -2.86
CA PRO A 44 18.66 1.00 -2.09
C PRO A 44 18.24 2.15 -1.18
N GLN A 45 17.36 3.07 -1.61
CA GLN A 45 16.86 4.15 -0.74
C GLN A 45 16.03 3.64 0.46
N ALA A 46 15.30 2.53 0.32
CA ALA A 46 14.57 1.90 1.42
C ALA A 46 15.47 0.99 2.29
N THR A 47 16.60 0.55 1.75
CA THR A 47 17.60 -0.30 2.42
C THR A 47 18.76 0.49 3.00
N PHE A 48 18.94 1.77 2.62
CA PHE A 48 19.98 2.66 3.12
C PHE A 48 19.71 2.97 4.59
N ARG A 49 20.13 2.03 5.42
CA ARG A 49 20.35 2.23 6.83
C ARG A 49 21.61 3.06 6.94
N GLY A 50 21.46 4.34 7.28
CA GLY A 50 22.59 5.14 7.75
C GLY A 50 23.31 4.41 8.90
N PRO A 51 24.52 4.85 9.29
CA PRO A 51 25.37 4.14 10.25
C PRO A 51 24.70 3.79 11.60
N TYR A 52 23.54 4.38 11.91
CA TYR A 52 22.76 4.16 13.12
C TYR A 52 21.25 4.06 12.82
N ILE A 53 20.81 3.05 12.07
CA ILE A 53 19.37 2.67 12.06
C ILE A 53 19.14 1.57 13.09
N ASN A 54 18.72 2.04 14.26
CA ASN A 54 18.22 1.28 15.39
C ASN A 54 16.93 0.55 15.00
N THR A 55 17.01 -0.76 14.71
CA THR A 55 15.90 -1.64 15.08
C THR A 55 16.08 -1.92 16.55
N GLY A 56 15.13 -1.52 17.40
CA GLY A 56 15.20 -1.69 18.86
C GLY A 56 15.25 -3.15 19.36
N SER A 57 15.70 -4.12 18.56
CA SER A 57 16.16 -5.41 19.06
C SER A 57 17.56 -5.23 19.63
N ARG A 58 17.82 -5.84 20.77
CA ARG A 58 19.12 -5.81 21.47
C ARG A 58 20.23 -6.58 20.74
N ASP A 59 20.14 -6.71 19.42
CA ASP A 59 21.01 -7.58 18.62
C ASP A 59 22.35 -6.92 18.25
N ILE A 60 22.69 -5.76 18.82
CA ILE A 60 23.95 -5.07 18.56
C ILE A 60 24.65 -4.72 19.88
N GLY A 61 25.52 -5.65 20.27
CA GLY A 61 26.53 -5.62 21.32
C GLY A 61 27.28 -6.96 21.23
N PRO A 62 28.54 -7.08 21.70
CA PRO A 62 29.26 -8.35 21.64
C PRO A 62 28.43 -9.41 22.37
N ASP A 63 27.94 -10.39 21.62
CA ASP A 63 27.15 -11.48 22.19
C ASP A 63 28.04 -12.21 23.21
N GLN A 64 27.57 -12.32 24.45
CA GLN A 64 28.35 -12.97 25.51
C GLN A 64 28.36 -14.50 25.36
N GLY A 65 27.60 -15.03 24.39
CA GLY A 65 27.63 -16.43 23.98
C GLY A 65 28.77 -16.72 23.02
N THR A 66 29.83 -17.36 23.51
CA THR A 66 30.81 -18.05 22.67
C THR A 66 30.14 -19.27 22.02
N HIS A 67 29.51 -19.07 20.87
CA HIS A 67 29.01 -20.18 20.06
C HIS A 67 30.16 -20.74 19.19
N PRO A 68 30.63 -21.98 19.39
CA PRO A 68 31.62 -22.58 18.52
C PRO A 68 31.01 -22.84 17.15
N LYS A 69 31.63 -22.30 16.10
CA LYS A 69 31.29 -22.68 14.72
C LYS A 69 31.90 -24.05 14.46
N LEU A 70 31.03 -25.04 14.18
CA LEU A 70 31.40 -26.28 13.51
C LEU A 70 31.85 -25.98 12.07
#